data_AF-A0A072TQB8-F1
#
_entry.id   AF-A0A072TQB8-F1
#
_cell.length_a   1.000
_cell.length_b   1.000
_cell.length_c   1.000
_cell.angle_alpha   90.00
_cell.angle_beta   90.00
_cell.angle_gamma   90.00
#
_symmetry.space_group_name_H-M   'P 1'
#
loop_
_entity.id
_entity.type
_entity.pdbx_description
1 polymer ?
#
loop_
_entity_poly.entity_id
_entity_poly.type
_entity_poly.pdbx_seq_one_letter_code
_entity_poly.pdbx_strand_id
1 'polypeptide(L)'
;MSTVQSITASQKTVDGPSAKDWRGGRAASFNIIPISTGAAKAVGKVLPTLNGKLTGMAFRVPTVDVSVVDLTVRLEKAMIKEESEGNVKGILGYTEDDVVSTDFIGDTRSSIFDAKAGIALNDNFDKLVSWYDELGYRSMFGVVNPCVPYSRISTIKVMSEVCEARLAKSLFFIRIGDNEKALEHLKITETKTVAVGQKMDLVFYTLQHGFFGMDFDLISKSIDKAKSLFEEGGDWERKNRLKVYEGLYCISTRNFEKADTLFLDSISTTTYELFPYDTFIFYTVLTSIITLDRVSLKQKVVDAPEILTVIEKIPHLKEFLDSLYGCQYKSFFSAFAGMTEQIKLDRYLHPHFQYYMREIRTVIYS
;
A
#
# COMPACT_ATOMS: atom_id res chain seq x y z
N MET A 1 12.97 0.46 -32.02
CA MET A 1 11.52 0.70 -31.90
C MET A 1 11.25 2.19 -31.93
N SER A 2 10.25 2.62 -32.68
CA SER A 2 9.79 4.00 -32.71
C SER A 2 8.30 4.02 -32.37
N THR A 3 7.87 4.81 -31.40
CA THR A 3 6.43 4.93 -31.07
C THR A 3 5.94 6.32 -31.46
N VAL A 4 4.95 6.39 -32.33
CA VAL A 4 4.30 7.64 -32.70
C VAL A 4 3.04 7.76 -31.86
N GLN A 5 3.02 8.74 -30.98
CA GLN A 5 2.00 8.89 -29.95
C GLN A 5 1.16 10.13 -30.19
N SER A 6 -0.15 9.98 -30.07
CA SER A 6 -1.12 11.08 -30.08
C SER A 6 -0.91 12.05 -28.92
N ILE A 7 -1.57 13.21 -29.00
CA ILE A 7 -1.51 14.24 -27.97
C ILE A 7 -2.17 13.69 -26.69
N THR A 8 -1.50 13.85 -25.54
CA THR A 8 -2.05 13.52 -24.23
C THR A 8 -2.17 14.77 -23.35
N ALA A 9 -2.90 14.69 -22.24
CA ALA A 9 -3.21 15.85 -21.38
C ALA A 9 -1.97 16.53 -20.76
N SER A 10 -0.83 15.84 -20.68
CA SER A 10 0.42 16.40 -20.18
C SER A 10 1.11 17.38 -21.13
N GLN A 11 0.67 17.47 -22.39
CA GLN A 11 1.27 18.30 -23.41
C GLN A 11 0.63 19.68 -23.44
N LYS A 12 1.42 20.68 -23.81
CA LYS A 12 0.95 22.06 -23.82
C LYS A 12 0.24 22.41 -25.12
N THR A 13 -0.88 23.12 -24.98
CA THR A 13 -1.62 23.70 -26.11
C THR A 13 -0.88 24.87 -26.75
N VAL A 14 -0.11 25.63 -25.96
CA VAL A 14 0.73 26.76 -26.39
C VAL A 14 2.14 26.58 -25.82
N ASP A 15 3.13 27.18 -26.47
CA ASP A 15 4.53 27.16 -26.01
C ASP A 15 4.64 27.59 -24.53
N GLY A 16 5.39 26.85 -23.73
CA GLY A 16 5.60 27.15 -22.32
C GLY A 16 6.65 26.26 -21.63
N PRO A 17 6.99 26.54 -20.36
CA PRO A 17 8.10 25.87 -19.67
C PRO A 17 7.81 24.39 -19.38
N SER A 18 8.67 23.49 -19.85
CA SER A 18 8.57 22.04 -19.62
C SER A 18 9.53 21.59 -18.51
N ALA A 19 9.03 20.77 -17.59
CA ALA A 19 9.80 20.30 -16.44
C ALA A 19 10.78 19.15 -16.76
N LYS A 20 10.58 18.46 -17.90
CA LYS A 20 11.31 17.23 -18.23
C LYS A 20 12.24 17.40 -19.42
N ASP A 21 11.73 17.95 -20.52
CA ASP A 21 12.45 18.08 -21.78
C ASP A 21 12.13 19.43 -22.43
N TRP A 22 13.14 20.18 -22.89
CA TRP A 22 12.97 21.49 -23.55
C TRP A 22 11.99 21.43 -24.73
N ARG A 23 12.07 20.37 -25.53
CA ARG A 23 11.20 20.15 -26.70
C ARG A 23 9.73 19.92 -26.31
N GLY A 24 9.47 19.34 -25.13
CA GLY A 24 8.11 19.12 -24.62
C GLY A 24 7.38 20.40 -24.22
N GLY A 25 8.08 21.53 -24.21
CA GLY A 25 7.50 22.85 -23.98
C GLY A 25 6.84 23.47 -25.21
N ARG A 26 7.00 22.88 -26.40
CA ARG A 26 6.42 23.41 -27.64
C ARG A 26 4.96 22.97 -27.82
N ALA A 27 4.16 23.81 -28.48
CA ALA A 27 2.75 23.59 -28.74
C ALA A 27 2.52 22.26 -29.48
N ALA A 28 1.71 21.38 -28.89
CA ALA A 28 1.51 20.02 -29.38
C ALA A 28 0.71 19.93 -30.69
N SER A 29 -0.18 20.89 -30.94
CA SER A 29 -1.06 20.91 -32.11
C SER A 29 -0.36 21.26 -33.42
N PHE A 30 0.83 21.86 -33.37
CA PHE A 30 1.54 22.37 -34.54
C PHE A 30 2.90 21.69 -34.79
N ASN A 31 3.35 20.81 -33.89
CA ASN A 31 4.72 20.29 -33.92
C ASN A 31 4.76 18.77 -33.83
N ILE A 32 5.72 18.17 -34.53
CA ILE A 32 6.16 16.80 -34.27
C ILE A 32 7.31 16.86 -33.27
N ILE A 33 7.13 16.29 -32.09
CA ILE A 33 8.06 16.47 -30.96
C ILE A 33 8.75 15.14 -30.65
N PRO A 34 10.06 15.00 -30.92
CA PRO A 34 10.83 13.83 -30.52
C PRO A 34 11.05 13.83 -29.01
N ILE A 35 10.70 12.72 -28.36
CA ILE A 35 10.83 12.50 -26.92
C ILE A 35 11.43 11.12 -26.62
N SER A 36 11.99 10.96 -25.42
CA SER A 36 12.43 9.65 -24.96
C SER A 36 11.23 8.80 -24.53
N THR A 37 11.22 7.52 -24.90
CA THR A 37 10.18 6.57 -24.47
C THR A 37 10.62 5.77 -23.25
N GLY A 38 9.74 5.66 -22.26
CA GLY A 38 9.92 4.79 -21.11
C GLY A 38 9.69 3.31 -21.44
N ALA A 39 9.02 3.00 -22.56
CA ALA A 39 8.58 1.65 -22.91
C ALA A 39 9.77 0.69 -23.05
N ALA A 40 10.84 1.11 -23.73
CA ALA A 40 12.04 0.28 -23.88
C ALA A 40 12.71 -0.05 -22.54
N LYS A 41 12.80 0.94 -21.64
CA LYS A 41 13.33 0.75 -20.28
C LYS A 41 12.41 -0.14 -19.44
N ALA A 42 11.10 -0.03 -19.61
CA ALA A 42 10.12 -0.85 -18.92
C ALA A 42 10.18 -2.30 -19.39
N VAL A 43 10.26 -2.55 -20.69
CA VAL A 43 10.42 -3.90 -21.26
C VAL A 43 11.71 -4.56 -20.76
N GLY A 44 12.82 -3.84 -20.70
CA GLY A 44 14.07 -4.37 -20.14
C GLY A 44 13.97 -4.74 -18.65
N LYS A 45 13.09 -4.08 -17.88
CA LYS A 45 12.81 -4.45 -16.48
C LYS A 45 11.86 -5.64 -16.35
N VAL A 46 10.84 -5.73 -17.21
CA VAL A 46 9.81 -6.78 -17.15
C VAL A 46 10.30 -8.10 -17.76
N LEU A 47 11.12 -8.03 -18.82
CA LEU A 47 11.72 -9.17 -19.50
C LEU A 47 13.25 -9.00 -19.47
N PRO A 48 13.93 -9.54 -18.44
CA PRO A 48 15.38 -9.40 -18.27
C PRO A 48 16.19 -9.93 -19.47
N THR A 49 15.66 -10.92 -20.19
CA THR A 49 16.27 -11.49 -21.41
C THR A 49 16.31 -10.51 -22.60
N LEU A 50 15.46 -9.47 -22.57
CA LEU A 50 15.37 -8.39 -23.55
C LEU A 50 16.05 -7.10 -23.06
N ASN A 51 16.61 -7.10 -21.84
CA ASN A 51 17.29 -5.95 -21.28
C ASN A 51 18.53 -5.58 -22.11
N GLY A 52 18.61 -4.32 -22.54
CA GLY A 52 19.67 -3.84 -23.44
C GLY A 52 19.53 -4.25 -24.92
N LYS A 53 18.55 -5.10 -25.27
CA LYS A 53 18.29 -5.52 -26.66
C LYS A 53 17.24 -4.69 -27.38
N LEU A 54 16.30 -4.11 -26.62
CA LEU A 54 15.24 -3.27 -27.15
C LEU A 54 15.48 -1.82 -26.78
N THR A 55 15.75 -0.99 -27.80
CA THR A 55 15.92 0.46 -27.67
C THR A 55 14.88 1.15 -28.52
N GLY A 56 14.39 2.30 -28.05
CA GLY A 56 13.45 3.06 -28.85
C GLY A 56 13.37 4.54 -28.53
N MET A 57 12.72 5.26 -29.45
CA MET A 57 12.39 6.67 -29.36
C MET A 57 10.89 6.87 -29.56
N ALA A 58 10.36 8.02 -29.13
CA ALA A 58 8.97 8.37 -29.33
C ALA A 58 8.85 9.70 -30.08
N PHE A 59 7.80 9.83 -30.88
CA PHE A 59 7.41 11.07 -31.54
C PHE A 59 5.99 11.43 -31.09
N ARG A 60 5.77 12.67 -30.67
CA ARG A 60 4.41 13.21 -30.51
C ARG A 60 3.97 13.83 -31.81
N VAL A 61 2.77 13.47 -32.27
CA VAL A 61 2.18 13.95 -33.53
C VAL A 61 0.85 14.62 -33.20
N PRO A 62 0.42 15.65 -33.98
CA PRO A 62 -0.84 16.35 -33.76
C PRO A 62 -2.06 15.53 -34.20
N THR A 63 -2.23 14.37 -33.57
CA THR A 63 -3.40 13.49 -33.69
C THR A 63 -4.11 13.43 -32.35
N VAL A 64 -5.45 13.38 -32.40
CA VAL A 64 -6.32 13.47 -31.21
C VAL A 64 -6.30 12.16 -30.43
N ASP A 65 -6.31 11.03 -31.14
CA ASP A 65 -6.35 9.70 -30.55
C ASP A 65 -5.72 8.69 -31.52
N VAL A 66 -5.45 7.49 -30.99
CA VAL A 66 -4.77 6.37 -31.65
C VAL A 66 -3.31 6.66 -31.96
N SER A 67 -2.46 5.70 -31.62
CA SER A 67 -1.01 5.78 -31.73
C SER A 67 -0.49 4.54 -32.45
N VAL A 68 0.72 4.61 -33.00
CA VAL A 68 1.32 3.51 -33.75
C VAL A 68 2.71 3.17 -33.22
N VAL A 69 2.98 1.88 -33.11
CA VAL A 69 4.28 1.32 -32.77
C VAL A 69 4.92 0.76 -34.01
N ASP A 70 6.10 1.27 -34.33
CA ASP A 70 7.02 0.73 -35.31
C ASP A 70 8.10 -0.09 -34.59
N LEU A 71 8.07 -1.40 -34.79
CA LEU A 71 8.99 -2.34 -34.18
C LEU A 71 9.78 -3.09 -35.25
N THR A 72 11.06 -2.80 -35.34
CA THR A 72 12.01 -3.57 -36.16
C THR A 72 12.63 -4.69 -35.33
N VAL A 73 12.47 -5.94 -35.75
CA VAL A 73 12.91 -7.13 -35.02
C VAL A 73 13.53 -8.16 -35.95
N ARG A 74 14.41 -8.99 -35.39
CA ARG A 74 14.86 -10.22 -36.04
C ARG A 74 14.04 -11.39 -35.52
N LEU A 75 13.30 -12.06 -36.39
CA LEU A 75 12.42 -13.18 -36.03
C LEU A 75 13.05 -14.50 -36.46
N GLU A 76 12.87 -15.54 -35.65
CA GLU A 76 13.22 -16.93 -36.02
C GLU A 76 12.06 -17.67 -36.69
N LYS A 77 10.80 -17.28 -36.37
CA LYS A 77 9.56 -17.77 -36.99
C LYS A 77 8.49 -16.67 -36.96
N ALA A 78 7.77 -16.49 -38.07
CA ALA A 78 6.65 -15.53 -38.17
C ALA A 78 5.31 -16.26 -37.91
N MET A 79 4.75 -16.13 -36.69
CA MET A 79 3.46 -16.76 -36.31
C MET A 79 2.45 -15.76 -35.72
N ILE A 80 2.48 -14.49 -36.15
CA ILE A 80 1.69 -13.41 -35.54
C ILE A 80 0.17 -13.65 -35.71
N LYS A 81 -0.27 -14.17 -36.86
CA LYS A 81 -1.69 -14.45 -37.14
C LYS A 81 -2.23 -15.57 -36.25
N GLU A 82 -1.49 -16.67 -36.12
CA GLU A 82 -1.88 -17.81 -35.28
C GLU A 82 -1.88 -17.45 -33.78
N GLU A 83 -0.93 -16.63 -33.32
CA GLU A 83 -0.91 -16.15 -31.94
C GLU A 83 -2.06 -15.18 -31.64
N SER A 84 -2.41 -14.30 -32.60
CA SER A 84 -3.57 -13.39 -32.50
C SER A 84 -4.89 -14.16 -32.38
N GLU A 85 -5.06 -15.23 -33.13
CA GLU A 85 -6.27 -16.06 -33.11
C GLU A 85 -6.27 -17.10 -31.97
N GLY A 86 -5.09 -17.39 -31.39
CA GLY A 86 -4.84 -18.35 -30.33
C GLY A 86 -4.69 -17.71 -28.94
N ASN A 87 -3.44 -17.59 -28.47
CA ASN A 87 -3.13 -17.28 -27.07
C ASN A 87 -3.48 -15.85 -26.64
N VAL A 88 -3.46 -14.88 -27.56
CA VAL A 88 -3.72 -13.46 -27.27
C VAL A 88 -5.02 -12.94 -27.89
N LYS A 89 -5.97 -13.85 -28.12
CA LYS A 89 -7.29 -13.54 -28.69
C LYS A 89 -8.06 -12.53 -27.86
N GLY A 90 -8.47 -11.44 -28.50
CA GLY A 90 -9.20 -10.33 -27.88
C GLY A 90 -8.30 -9.22 -27.30
N ILE A 91 -6.99 -9.43 -27.24
CA ILE A 91 -6.00 -8.42 -26.84
C ILE A 91 -5.21 -7.94 -28.05
N LEU A 92 -4.72 -8.88 -28.87
CA LEU A 92 -4.03 -8.60 -30.12
C LEU A 92 -4.97 -8.85 -31.30
N GLY A 93 -5.31 -7.79 -32.03
CA GLY A 93 -6.00 -7.87 -33.31
C GLY A 93 -5.02 -8.09 -34.46
N TYR A 94 -5.52 -8.63 -35.56
CA TYR A 94 -4.81 -8.77 -36.82
C TYR A 94 -5.71 -8.21 -37.93
N THR A 95 -5.17 -7.36 -38.79
CA THR A 95 -5.91 -6.80 -39.93
C THR A 95 -5.08 -6.89 -41.22
N GLU A 96 -5.78 -7.19 -42.31
CA GLU A 96 -5.26 -7.18 -43.69
C GLU A 96 -5.92 -6.07 -44.53
N ASP A 97 -6.78 -5.26 -43.92
CA ASP A 97 -7.50 -4.19 -44.59
C ASP A 97 -6.63 -2.92 -44.70
N ASP A 98 -6.91 -2.07 -45.69
CA ASP A 98 -6.23 -0.78 -45.84
C ASP A 98 -6.85 0.22 -44.86
N VAL A 99 -6.17 0.45 -43.74
CA VAL A 99 -6.70 1.13 -42.54
C VAL A 99 -5.87 2.35 -42.14
N VAL A 100 -6.50 3.32 -41.49
CA VAL A 100 -5.87 4.54 -40.96
C VAL A 100 -6.17 4.74 -39.47
N SER A 101 -5.45 5.65 -38.81
CA SER A 101 -5.52 5.82 -37.36
C SER A 101 -6.93 6.06 -36.81
N THR A 102 -7.81 6.75 -37.56
CA THR A 102 -9.19 7.03 -37.14
C THR A 102 -10.07 5.80 -37.09
N ASP A 103 -9.74 4.74 -37.82
CA ASP A 103 -10.55 3.52 -37.91
C ASP A 103 -10.50 2.69 -36.62
N PHE A 104 -9.49 2.95 -35.78
CA PHE A 104 -9.26 2.25 -34.52
C PHE A 104 -9.80 2.98 -33.29
N ILE A 105 -10.44 4.14 -33.46
CA ILE A 105 -11.02 4.91 -32.36
C ILE A 105 -12.20 4.12 -31.77
N GLY A 106 -12.13 3.83 -30.47
CA GLY A 106 -13.12 3.05 -29.74
C GLY A 106 -12.87 1.53 -29.78
N ASP A 107 -11.77 1.06 -30.37
CA ASP A 107 -11.44 -0.37 -30.32
C ASP A 107 -10.96 -0.75 -28.92
N THR A 108 -11.56 -1.81 -28.38
CA THR A 108 -11.25 -2.34 -27.05
C THR A 108 -9.97 -3.16 -27.00
N ARG A 109 -9.44 -3.57 -28.16
CA ARG A 109 -8.20 -4.34 -28.28
C ARG A 109 -6.99 -3.45 -27.98
N SER A 110 -5.98 -4.02 -27.32
CA SER A 110 -4.82 -3.26 -26.85
C SER A 110 -3.78 -2.98 -27.94
N SER A 111 -3.76 -3.79 -28.98
CA SER A 111 -2.86 -3.64 -30.11
C SER A 111 -3.46 -4.36 -31.31
N ILE A 112 -3.37 -3.75 -32.48
CA ILE A 112 -3.86 -4.32 -33.73
C ILE A 112 -2.68 -4.33 -34.69
N PHE A 113 -2.27 -5.52 -35.09
CA PHE A 113 -1.18 -5.70 -36.03
C PHE A 113 -1.69 -5.51 -37.46
N ASP A 114 -1.01 -4.64 -38.20
CA ASP A 114 -1.32 -4.35 -39.59
C ASP A 114 -0.34 -5.11 -40.49
N ALA A 115 -0.87 -6.11 -41.19
CA ALA A 115 -0.08 -6.99 -42.03
C ALA A 115 0.45 -6.30 -43.29
N LYS A 116 -0.27 -5.29 -43.80
CA LYS A 116 0.09 -4.56 -45.03
C LYS A 116 1.03 -3.40 -44.76
N ALA A 117 0.96 -2.79 -43.59
CA ALA A 117 1.88 -1.73 -43.19
C ALA A 117 3.26 -2.24 -42.75
N GLY A 118 3.37 -3.54 -42.43
CA GLY A 118 4.64 -4.20 -42.15
C GLY A 118 5.54 -4.31 -43.39
N ILE A 119 6.85 -4.20 -43.20
CA ILE A 119 7.84 -4.31 -44.28
C ILE A 119 8.87 -5.36 -43.91
N ALA A 120 8.95 -6.43 -44.69
CA ALA A 120 10.07 -7.38 -44.60
C ALA A 120 11.31 -6.75 -45.24
N LEU A 121 12.36 -6.54 -44.46
CA LEU A 121 13.62 -5.96 -44.95
C LEU A 121 14.59 -7.06 -45.42
N ASN A 122 14.61 -8.22 -44.74
CA ASN A 122 15.33 -9.44 -45.11
C ASN A 122 14.57 -10.67 -44.59
N ASP A 123 14.94 -11.89 -45.00
CA ASP A 123 14.28 -13.16 -44.61
C ASP A 123 14.01 -13.35 -43.11
N ASN A 124 14.84 -12.74 -42.25
CA ASN A 124 14.70 -12.79 -40.80
C ASN A 124 14.54 -11.40 -40.16
N PHE A 125 14.48 -10.31 -40.92
CA PHE A 125 14.48 -8.95 -40.38
C PHE A 125 13.25 -8.19 -40.86
N ASP A 126 12.29 -8.04 -39.96
CA ASP A 126 10.98 -7.50 -40.28
C ASP A 126 10.71 -6.21 -39.50
N LYS A 127 10.04 -5.29 -40.19
CA LYS A 127 9.48 -4.09 -39.63
C LYS A 127 7.99 -4.30 -39.42
N LEU A 128 7.58 -4.36 -38.16
CA LEU A 128 6.20 -4.59 -37.74
C LEU A 128 5.54 -3.27 -37.39
N VAL A 129 4.31 -3.08 -37.85
CA VAL A 129 3.49 -1.91 -37.54
C VAL A 129 2.27 -2.36 -36.75
N SER A 130 2.01 -1.69 -35.63
CA SER A 130 0.82 -1.96 -34.84
C SER A 130 0.17 -0.69 -34.31
N TRP A 131 -1.14 -0.62 -34.48
CA TRP A 131 -2.02 0.45 -34.01
C TRP A 131 -2.55 0.16 -32.61
N TYR A 132 -2.73 1.20 -31.80
CA TYR A 132 -3.42 1.09 -30.52
C TYR A 132 -4.17 2.38 -30.17
N ASP A 133 -5.36 2.22 -29.62
CA ASP A 133 -6.15 3.31 -29.01
C ASP A 133 -5.72 3.48 -27.54
N GLU A 134 -5.76 4.70 -27.00
CA GLU A 134 -5.59 4.98 -25.57
C GLU A 134 -6.69 4.30 -24.73
N LEU A 135 -7.90 4.12 -25.27
CA LEU A 135 -8.98 3.35 -24.62
C LEU A 135 -8.69 1.85 -24.60
N GLY A 136 -8.24 1.27 -25.72
CA GLY A 136 -7.83 -0.14 -25.83
C GLY A 136 -6.55 -0.44 -25.04
N TYR A 137 -5.65 0.54 -24.91
CA TYR A 137 -4.52 0.47 -23.99
C TYR A 137 -5.04 0.41 -22.54
N ARG A 138 -5.99 1.29 -22.17
CA ARG A 138 -6.59 1.34 -20.83
C ARG A 138 -7.46 0.13 -20.49
N SER A 139 -8.12 -0.51 -21.46
CA SER A 139 -8.93 -1.72 -21.23
C SER A 139 -8.10 -2.89 -20.65
N MET A 140 -6.79 -2.94 -20.97
CA MET A 140 -5.81 -3.84 -20.35
C MET A 140 -5.53 -3.49 -18.87
N PHE A 141 -5.54 -2.20 -18.54
CA PHE A 141 -5.27 -1.69 -17.19
C PHE A 141 -6.50 -1.69 -16.28
N GLY A 142 -7.72 -1.63 -16.84
CA GLY A 142 -8.98 -1.92 -16.18
C GLY A 142 -10.03 -0.80 -16.33
N VAL A 143 -11.31 -1.23 -16.25
CA VAL A 143 -12.56 -0.43 -16.21
C VAL A 143 -13.29 -0.24 -17.56
N VAL A 144 -13.76 -1.31 -18.22
CA VAL A 144 -15.08 -1.38 -18.91
C VAL A 144 -15.52 -2.86 -19.08
N ASN A 145 -16.12 -3.47 -18.05
CA ASN A 145 -17.20 -4.49 -18.10
C ASN A 145 -17.19 -5.41 -16.85
N PRO A 146 -18.25 -5.41 -16.04
CA PRO A 146 -18.35 -6.26 -14.84
C PRO A 146 -18.75 -7.73 -15.10
N CYS A 147 -18.76 -8.22 -16.35
CA CYS A 147 -19.42 -9.50 -16.69
C CYS A 147 -18.56 -10.60 -17.33
N VAL A 148 -17.22 -10.49 -17.40
CA VAL A 148 -16.38 -11.58 -17.93
C VAL A 148 -15.63 -12.28 -16.79
N PRO A 149 -15.75 -13.61 -16.63
CA PRO A 149 -15.09 -14.33 -15.54
C PRO A 149 -13.56 -14.22 -15.62
N TYR A 150 -12.99 -13.55 -14.62
CA TYR A 150 -11.56 -13.38 -14.35
C TYR A 150 -10.86 -14.70 -13.98
N SER A 151 -10.61 -15.60 -14.93
CA SER A 151 -9.91 -16.86 -14.63
C SER A 151 -8.61 -17.12 -15.40
N ARG A 152 -8.21 -16.32 -16.41
CA ARG A 152 -7.05 -16.69 -17.26
C ARG A 152 -6.09 -15.59 -17.75
N ILE A 153 -6.00 -14.44 -17.11
CA ILE A 153 -4.99 -13.42 -17.48
C ILE A 153 -4.08 -13.16 -16.29
N SER A 154 -3.00 -13.94 -16.17
CA SER A 154 -2.05 -13.83 -15.07
C SER A 154 -0.60 -14.01 -15.51
N THR A 155 -0.08 -13.13 -16.36
CA THR A 155 1.39 -13.06 -16.53
C THR A 155 1.95 -11.66 -16.83
N ILE A 156 1.15 -10.66 -17.24
CA ILE A 156 1.69 -9.35 -17.65
C ILE A 156 0.89 -8.19 -17.03
N LYS A 157 0.78 -8.16 -15.70
CA LYS A 157 0.58 -6.92 -14.96
C LYS A 157 1.79 -6.73 -14.07
N VAL A 158 2.32 -5.50 -14.06
CA VAL A 158 3.43 -5.07 -13.21
C VAL A 158 3.19 -5.63 -11.81
N MET A 159 4.15 -6.36 -11.23
CA MET A 159 3.92 -7.07 -9.96
C MET A 159 3.36 -6.15 -8.86
N SER A 160 3.64 -4.84 -8.90
CA SER A 160 3.06 -3.87 -7.96
C SER A 160 1.55 -3.70 -8.13
N GLU A 161 1.03 -3.54 -9.35
CA GLU A 161 -0.43 -3.34 -9.59
C GLU A 161 -1.23 -4.60 -9.23
N VAL A 162 -0.66 -5.78 -9.47
CA VAL A 162 -1.28 -7.05 -9.05
C VAL A 162 -1.30 -7.15 -7.53
N CYS A 163 -0.22 -6.73 -6.85
CA CYS A 163 -0.16 -6.73 -5.39
C CYS A 163 -1.15 -5.73 -4.80
N GLU A 164 -1.28 -4.53 -5.37
CA GLU A 164 -2.26 -3.52 -4.94
C GLU A 164 -3.70 -3.98 -5.12
N ALA A 165 -4.04 -4.57 -6.26
CA ALA A 165 -5.37 -5.12 -6.50
C ALA A 165 -5.71 -6.27 -5.54
N ARG A 166 -4.72 -7.13 -5.23
CA ARG A 166 -4.88 -8.21 -4.24
C ARG A 166 -5.01 -7.66 -2.82
N LEU A 167 -4.23 -6.65 -2.46
CA LEU A 167 -4.33 -5.97 -1.19
C LEU A 167 -5.71 -5.34 -1.02
N ALA A 168 -6.22 -4.63 -2.04
CA ALA A 168 -7.58 -4.08 -2.02
C ALA A 168 -8.65 -5.16 -1.83
N LYS A 169 -8.47 -6.33 -2.47
CA LYS A 169 -9.36 -7.49 -2.29
C LYS A 169 -9.27 -8.05 -0.86
N SER A 170 -8.08 -8.17 -0.29
CA SER A 170 -7.88 -8.61 1.10
C SER A 170 -8.54 -7.64 2.09
N LEU A 171 -8.36 -6.33 1.89
CA LEU A 171 -9.02 -5.30 2.71
C LEU A 171 -10.54 -5.36 2.60
N PHE A 172 -11.08 -5.68 1.43
CA PHE A 172 -12.51 -5.91 1.25
C PHE A 172 -12.99 -7.10 2.10
N PHE A 173 -12.26 -8.22 2.10
CA PHE A 173 -12.60 -9.39 2.93
C PHE A 173 -12.55 -9.09 4.42
N ILE A 174 -11.54 -8.31 4.87
CA ILE A 174 -11.46 -7.83 6.25
C ILE A 174 -12.69 -6.98 6.59
N ARG A 175 -13.10 -6.09 5.68
CA ARG A 175 -14.24 -5.18 5.90
C ARG A 175 -15.58 -5.91 5.99
N ILE A 176 -15.77 -6.98 5.23
CA ILE A 176 -17.00 -7.80 5.32
C ILE A 176 -16.97 -8.78 6.51
N GLY A 177 -15.83 -8.94 7.19
CA GLY A 177 -15.67 -9.86 8.32
C GLY A 177 -15.46 -11.33 7.94
N ASP A 178 -15.02 -11.62 6.71
CA ASP A 178 -14.70 -12.99 6.28
C ASP A 178 -13.24 -13.33 6.61
N ASN A 179 -13.04 -13.89 7.81
CA ASN A 179 -11.71 -14.11 8.40
C ASN A 179 -10.86 -15.12 7.60
N GLU A 180 -11.44 -16.21 7.14
CA GLU A 180 -10.71 -17.28 6.45
C GLU A 180 -10.18 -16.82 5.11
N LYS A 181 -11.05 -16.21 4.29
CA LYS A 181 -10.66 -15.69 2.97
C LYS A 181 -9.69 -14.52 3.08
N ALA A 182 -9.84 -13.66 4.09
CA ALA A 182 -8.91 -12.58 4.34
C ALA A 182 -7.48 -13.09 4.59
N LEU A 183 -7.31 -14.07 5.48
CA LEU A 183 -6.00 -14.64 5.81
C LEU A 183 -5.38 -15.39 4.63
N GLU A 184 -6.17 -16.12 3.85
CA GLU A 184 -5.69 -16.80 2.65
C GLU A 184 -5.16 -15.78 1.61
N HIS A 185 -5.94 -14.74 1.33
CA HIS A 185 -5.56 -13.71 0.37
C HIS A 185 -4.38 -12.86 0.84
N LEU A 186 -4.23 -12.58 2.14
CA LEU A 186 -3.05 -11.90 2.70
C LEU A 186 -1.78 -12.72 2.47
N LYS A 187 -1.78 -14.03 2.79
CA LYS A 187 -0.64 -14.93 2.56
C LYS A 187 -0.25 -15.01 1.07
N ILE A 188 -1.25 -15.11 0.20
CA ILE A 188 -1.04 -15.12 -1.27
C ILE A 188 -0.46 -13.79 -1.76
N THR A 189 -0.77 -12.68 -1.11
CA THR A 189 -0.23 -11.36 -1.48
C THR A 189 1.20 -11.21 -0.99
N GLU A 190 1.47 -11.61 0.24
CA GLU A 190 2.79 -11.57 0.88
C GLU A 190 3.84 -12.36 0.08
N THR A 191 3.51 -13.58 -0.37
CA THR A 191 4.40 -14.42 -1.18
C THR A 191 4.78 -13.80 -2.52
N LYS A 192 3.96 -12.89 -3.05
CA LYS A 192 4.22 -12.24 -4.35
C LYS A 192 4.82 -10.85 -4.22
N THR A 193 4.70 -10.21 -3.06
CA THR A 193 5.35 -8.92 -2.81
C THR A 193 6.86 -9.09 -2.69
N VAL A 194 7.62 -8.23 -3.38
CA VAL A 194 9.09 -8.25 -3.38
C VAL A 194 9.65 -7.22 -2.40
N ALA A 195 9.00 -6.06 -2.25
CA ALA A 195 9.46 -4.97 -1.40
C ALA A 195 9.20 -5.25 0.09
N VAL A 196 10.23 -5.11 0.93
CA VAL A 196 10.16 -5.33 2.39
C VAL A 196 9.14 -4.40 3.05
N GLY A 197 9.07 -3.13 2.64
CA GLY A 197 8.08 -2.19 3.17
C GLY A 197 6.63 -2.63 2.93
N GLN A 198 6.31 -3.11 1.73
CA GLN A 198 4.97 -3.61 1.39
C GLN A 198 4.63 -4.90 2.13
N LYS A 199 5.62 -5.80 2.31
CA LYS A 199 5.45 -6.99 3.16
C LYS A 199 5.12 -6.61 4.59
N MET A 200 5.81 -5.60 5.13
CA MET A 200 5.56 -5.13 6.50
C MET A 200 4.15 -4.57 6.66
N ASP A 201 3.69 -3.79 5.69
CA ASP A 201 2.33 -3.25 5.69
C ASP A 201 1.27 -4.38 5.66
N LEU A 202 1.52 -5.48 4.92
CA LEU A 202 0.67 -6.68 4.94
C LEU A 202 0.66 -7.41 6.30
N VAL A 203 1.81 -7.46 6.97
CA VAL A 203 1.91 -8.03 8.33
C VAL A 203 1.12 -7.18 9.32
N PHE A 204 1.13 -5.85 9.21
CA PHE A 204 0.29 -4.98 10.04
C PHE A 204 -1.21 -5.21 9.83
N TYR A 205 -1.68 -5.41 8.59
CA TYR A 205 -3.08 -5.79 8.35
C TYR A 205 -3.43 -7.14 8.97
N THR A 206 -2.48 -8.09 8.98
CA THR A 206 -2.66 -9.40 9.64
C THR A 206 -2.75 -9.23 11.16
N LEU A 207 -1.92 -8.36 11.74
CA LEU A 207 -1.96 -8.03 13.17
C LEU A 207 -3.30 -7.39 13.55
N GLN A 208 -3.77 -6.38 12.81
CA GLN A 208 -5.06 -5.74 13.05
C GLN A 208 -6.21 -6.75 13.03
N HIS A 209 -6.19 -7.66 12.05
CA HIS A 209 -7.17 -8.75 11.98
C HIS A 209 -7.10 -9.68 13.19
N GLY A 210 -5.88 -10.02 13.64
CA GLY A 210 -5.66 -10.80 14.86
C GLY A 210 -6.21 -10.12 16.11
N PHE A 211 -5.99 -8.81 16.27
CA PHE A 211 -6.57 -8.03 17.38
C PHE A 211 -8.10 -7.95 17.30
N PHE A 212 -8.67 -7.88 16.10
CA PHE A 212 -10.12 -7.93 15.92
C PHE A 212 -10.71 -9.30 16.31
N GLY A 213 -9.98 -10.39 16.09
CA GLY A 213 -10.38 -11.74 16.53
C GLY A 213 -9.97 -12.10 17.96
N MET A 214 -9.10 -11.30 18.61
CA MET A 214 -8.40 -11.65 19.86
C MET A 214 -7.66 -13.01 19.78
N ASP A 215 -7.11 -13.34 18.61
CA ASP A 215 -6.31 -14.55 18.41
C ASP A 215 -4.84 -14.30 18.78
N PHE A 216 -4.47 -14.66 20.01
CA PHE A 216 -3.13 -14.44 20.54
C PHE A 216 -2.04 -15.26 19.83
N ASP A 217 -2.38 -16.42 19.27
CA ASP A 217 -1.43 -17.26 18.54
C ASP A 217 -1.09 -16.63 17.19
N LEU A 218 -2.08 -16.02 16.53
CA LEU A 218 -1.85 -15.30 15.29
C LEU A 218 -1.06 -14.00 15.53
N ILE A 219 -1.38 -13.26 16.59
CA ILE A 219 -0.70 -12.00 16.93
C ILE A 219 0.78 -12.27 17.25
N SER A 220 1.09 -13.23 18.13
CA SER A 220 2.48 -13.55 18.50
C SER A 220 3.33 -13.93 17.29
N LYS A 221 2.84 -14.86 16.45
CA LYS A 221 3.51 -15.25 15.20
C LYS A 221 3.72 -14.08 14.25
N SER A 222 2.77 -13.15 14.19
CA SER A 222 2.86 -11.99 13.31
C SER A 222 3.83 -10.93 13.84
N ILE A 223 3.94 -10.76 15.16
CA ILE A 223 4.96 -9.91 15.79
C ILE A 223 6.36 -10.46 15.54
N ASP A 224 6.56 -11.77 15.71
CA ASP A 224 7.87 -12.40 15.47
C ASP A 224 8.30 -12.27 14.00
N LYS A 225 7.35 -12.45 13.07
CA LYS A 225 7.58 -12.19 11.65
C LYS A 225 7.90 -10.72 11.35
N ALA A 226 7.20 -9.79 12.00
CA ALA A 226 7.50 -8.36 11.83
C ALA A 226 8.93 -8.07 12.31
N LYS A 227 9.34 -8.62 13.46
CA LYS A 227 10.70 -8.48 13.99
C LYS A 227 11.76 -9.03 13.04
N SER A 228 11.55 -10.22 12.45
CA SER A 228 12.49 -10.76 11.46
C SER A 228 12.59 -9.88 10.21
N LEU A 229 11.48 -9.30 9.75
CA LEU A 229 11.49 -8.38 8.60
C LEU A 229 12.20 -7.05 8.90
N PHE A 230 12.24 -6.62 10.17
CA PHE A 230 13.01 -5.44 10.57
C PHE A 230 14.52 -5.66 10.55
N GLU A 231 15.00 -6.89 10.76
CA GLU A 231 16.43 -7.22 10.65
C GLU A 231 16.93 -7.12 9.20
N GLU A 232 16.06 -7.39 8.22
CA GLU A 232 16.36 -7.27 6.79
C GLU A 232 16.42 -5.81 6.29
N GLY A 233 15.94 -4.86 7.10
CA GLY A 233 15.92 -3.43 6.80
C GLY A 233 14.50 -2.86 6.86
N GLY A 234 14.31 -1.85 7.70
CA GLY A 234 13.01 -1.22 7.90
C GLY A 234 13.09 0.24 8.32
N ASP A 235 12.06 0.99 7.92
CA ASP A 235 11.93 2.40 8.27
C ASP A 235 11.68 2.59 9.77
N TRP A 236 12.32 3.59 10.36
CA TRP A 236 12.21 3.93 11.78
C TRP A 236 10.75 4.12 12.23
N GLU A 237 9.93 4.75 11.40
CA GLU A 237 8.50 4.97 11.68
C GLU A 237 7.72 3.66 11.84
N ARG A 238 7.97 2.67 10.97
CA ARG A 238 7.32 1.35 11.07
C ARG A 238 7.74 0.61 12.35
N LYS A 239 8.97 0.83 12.82
CA LYS A 239 9.47 0.24 14.08
C LYS A 239 8.72 0.78 15.28
N ASN A 240 8.46 2.09 15.34
CA ASN A 240 7.66 2.68 16.42
C ASN A 240 6.20 2.20 16.37
N ARG A 241 5.63 2.05 15.16
CA ARG A 241 4.31 1.45 15.02
C ARG A 241 4.27 0.03 15.59
N LEU A 242 5.26 -0.82 15.28
CA LEU A 242 5.34 -2.17 15.83
C LEU A 242 5.41 -2.17 17.37
N LYS A 243 6.15 -1.24 17.99
CA LYS A 243 6.20 -1.11 19.46
C LYS A 243 4.81 -0.89 20.06
N VAL A 244 3.94 -0.11 19.42
CA VAL A 244 2.56 0.10 19.88
C VAL A 244 1.74 -1.19 19.78
N TYR A 245 1.84 -1.92 18.67
CA TYR A 245 1.18 -3.24 18.51
C TYR A 245 1.68 -4.25 19.56
N GLU A 246 2.99 -4.30 19.80
CA GLU A 246 3.59 -5.18 20.81
C GLU A 246 3.17 -4.78 22.24
N GLY A 247 3.15 -3.48 22.54
CA GLY A 247 2.66 -2.97 23.83
C GLY A 247 1.20 -3.34 24.09
N LEU A 248 0.34 -3.25 23.07
CA LEU A 248 -1.07 -3.66 23.17
C LEU A 248 -1.23 -5.17 23.40
N TYR A 249 -0.41 -5.98 22.74
CA TYR A 249 -0.33 -7.42 22.99
C TYR A 249 0.15 -7.72 24.42
N CYS A 250 1.13 -6.97 24.93
CA CYS A 250 1.62 -7.10 26.30
C CYS A 250 0.56 -6.74 27.35
N ILE A 251 -0.23 -5.68 27.15
CA ILE A 251 -1.41 -5.39 28.00
C ILE A 251 -2.36 -6.60 28.00
N SER A 252 -2.65 -7.12 26.80
CA SER A 252 -3.61 -8.22 26.65
C SER A 252 -3.14 -9.54 27.28
N THR A 253 -1.83 -9.69 27.53
CA THR A 253 -1.21 -10.88 28.16
C THR A 253 -0.76 -10.63 29.61
N ARG A 254 -1.13 -9.49 30.22
CA ARG A 254 -0.77 -9.05 31.60
C ARG A 254 0.69 -8.66 31.83
N ASN A 255 1.48 -8.44 30.79
CA ASN A 255 2.85 -7.97 30.95
C ASN A 255 2.92 -6.44 30.92
N PHE A 256 2.59 -5.81 32.06
CA PHE A 256 2.54 -4.35 32.16
C PHE A 256 3.93 -3.69 32.12
N GLU A 257 4.97 -4.33 32.66
CA GLU A 257 6.34 -3.81 32.65
C GLU A 257 6.88 -3.63 31.22
N LYS A 258 6.73 -4.65 30.38
CA LYS A 258 7.12 -4.54 28.96
C LYS A 258 6.23 -3.57 28.21
N ALA A 259 4.92 -3.58 28.48
CA ALA A 259 3.99 -2.65 27.82
C ALA A 259 4.36 -1.19 28.09
N ASP A 260 4.65 -0.84 29.35
CA ASP A 260 5.02 0.50 29.77
C ASP A 260 6.27 1.02 29.04
N THR A 261 7.35 0.23 29.04
CA THR A 261 8.58 0.60 28.32
C THR A 261 8.35 0.85 26.82
N LEU A 262 7.53 0.01 26.18
CA LEU A 262 7.22 0.15 24.75
C LEU A 262 6.33 1.37 24.44
N PHE A 263 5.39 1.69 25.32
CA PHE A 263 4.51 2.84 25.15
C PHE A 263 5.22 4.15 25.41
N LEU A 264 6.01 4.25 26.50
CA LEU A 264 6.80 5.44 26.81
C LEU A 264 7.77 5.79 25.67
N ASP A 265 8.42 4.78 25.08
CA ASP A 265 9.28 4.92 23.91
C ASP A 265 8.56 5.44 22.66
N SER A 266 7.23 5.26 22.60
CA SER A 266 6.41 5.51 21.41
C SER A 266 5.45 6.69 21.59
N ILE A 267 5.53 7.45 22.69
CA ILE A 267 4.65 8.61 23.00
C ILE A 267 4.61 9.62 21.85
N SER A 268 5.76 9.83 21.20
CA SER A 268 5.94 10.79 20.12
C SER A 268 5.38 10.33 18.77
N THR A 269 4.96 9.06 18.65
CA THR A 269 4.47 8.47 17.39
C THR A 269 2.96 8.26 17.45
N THR A 270 2.23 8.76 16.45
CA THR A 270 0.77 8.59 16.37
C THR A 270 0.41 7.38 15.51
N THR A 271 -0.46 6.51 16.03
CA THR A 271 -1.00 5.34 15.31
C THR A 271 -2.52 5.38 15.32
N TYR A 272 -3.11 6.08 14.34
CA TYR A 272 -4.57 6.20 14.21
C TYR A 272 -5.28 4.91 13.76
N GLU A 273 -4.51 3.87 13.41
CA GLU A 273 -5.03 2.61 12.86
C GLU A 273 -5.69 1.71 13.91
N LEU A 274 -5.19 1.73 15.15
CA LEU A 274 -5.69 0.88 16.25
C LEU A 274 -6.74 1.60 17.09
N PHE A 275 -6.41 2.79 17.57
CA PHE A 275 -7.26 3.60 18.43
C PHE A 275 -6.87 5.09 18.33
N PRO A 276 -7.75 6.01 18.74
CA PRO A 276 -7.42 7.43 18.85
C PRO A 276 -6.24 7.67 19.80
N TYR A 277 -5.51 8.76 19.56
CA TYR A 277 -4.37 9.14 20.41
C TYR A 277 -4.76 9.33 21.89
N ASP A 278 -6.00 9.76 22.16
CA ASP A 278 -6.51 9.89 23.52
C ASP A 278 -6.53 8.53 24.26
N THR A 279 -6.95 7.46 23.58
CA THR A 279 -6.93 6.10 24.14
C THR A 279 -5.51 5.56 24.31
N PHE A 280 -4.58 5.96 23.44
CA PHE A 280 -3.17 5.63 23.59
C PHE A 280 -2.58 6.18 24.88
N ILE A 281 -2.79 7.48 25.14
CA ILE A 281 -2.32 8.15 26.35
C ILE A 281 -2.97 7.52 27.59
N PHE A 282 -4.25 7.17 27.51
CA PHE A 282 -4.93 6.43 28.57
C PHE A 282 -4.19 5.13 28.90
N TYR A 283 -3.85 4.30 27.92
CA TYR A 283 -3.11 3.05 28.17
C TYR A 283 -1.73 3.29 28.77
N THR A 284 -0.98 4.26 28.25
CA THR A 284 0.35 4.60 28.73
C THR A 284 0.31 5.00 30.20
N VAL A 285 -0.61 5.90 30.58
CA VAL A 285 -0.76 6.33 31.99
C VAL A 285 -1.15 5.16 32.89
N LEU A 286 -2.08 4.31 32.45
CA LEU A 286 -2.51 3.16 33.25
C LEU A 286 -1.39 2.14 33.48
N THR A 287 -0.57 1.85 32.46
CA THR A 287 0.56 0.93 32.59
C THR A 287 1.66 1.53 33.46
N SER A 288 1.98 2.82 33.26
CA SER A 288 3.05 3.50 34.00
C SER A 288 2.79 3.59 35.49
N ILE A 289 1.54 3.71 35.93
CA ILE A 289 1.18 3.79 37.36
C ILE A 289 1.48 2.49 38.10
N ILE A 290 1.40 1.34 37.44
CA ILE A 290 1.70 0.05 38.05
C ILE A 290 3.20 -0.22 38.09
N THR A 291 3.94 0.25 37.08
CA THR A 291 5.32 -0.19 36.83
C THR A 291 6.37 0.79 37.32
N LEU A 292 6.14 2.10 37.19
CA LEU A 292 7.15 3.11 37.49
C LEU A 292 7.20 3.46 38.97
N ASP A 293 8.41 3.73 39.45
CA ASP A 293 8.61 4.37 40.74
C ASP A 293 8.19 5.84 40.70
N ARG A 294 7.93 6.42 41.88
CA ARG A 294 7.41 7.79 42.02
C ARG A 294 8.30 8.85 41.35
N VAL A 295 9.61 8.67 41.31
CA VAL A 295 10.53 9.65 40.71
C VAL A 295 10.45 9.57 39.18
N SER A 296 10.51 8.37 38.63
CA SER A 296 10.37 8.15 37.18
C SER A 296 8.99 8.53 36.67
N LEU A 297 7.93 8.24 37.44
CA LEU A 297 6.55 8.58 37.08
C LEU A 297 6.37 10.09 36.92
N LYS A 298 6.98 10.89 37.79
CA LYS A 298 6.95 12.35 37.66
C LYS A 298 7.59 12.81 36.34
N GLN A 299 8.82 12.37 36.10
CA GLN A 299 9.62 12.82 34.96
C GLN A 299 9.05 12.38 33.61
N LYS A 300 8.52 11.15 33.53
CA LYS A 300 8.10 10.54 32.25
C LYS A 300 6.62 10.68 31.95
N VAL A 301 5.77 10.91 32.95
CA VAL A 301 4.31 10.90 32.79
C VAL A 301 3.69 12.23 33.22
N VAL A 302 3.96 12.70 34.44
CA VAL A 302 3.32 13.91 34.98
C VAL A 302 3.82 15.18 34.30
N ASP A 303 5.15 15.29 34.13
CA ASP A 303 5.78 16.47 33.52
C ASP A 303 5.85 16.38 31.97
N ALA A 304 5.33 15.29 31.38
CA ALA A 304 5.41 15.04 29.94
C ALA A 304 4.42 15.93 29.16
N PRO A 305 4.91 16.78 28.23
CA PRO A 305 4.06 17.74 27.53
C PRO A 305 3.01 17.06 26.64
N GLU A 306 3.35 15.92 26.03
CA GLU A 306 2.43 15.17 25.17
C GLU A 306 1.21 14.68 25.95
N ILE A 307 1.43 14.16 27.17
CA ILE A 307 0.36 13.67 28.05
C ILE A 307 -0.48 14.85 28.55
N LEU A 308 0.14 15.94 29.00
CA LEU A 308 -0.56 17.12 29.52
C LEU A 308 -1.51 17.75 28.49
N THR A 309 -1.19 17.70 27.20
CA THR A 309 -2.09 18.25 26.15
C THR A 309 -3.37 17.43 25.95
N VAL A 310 -3.36 16.16 26.33
CA VAL A 310 -4.46 15.21 26.05
C VAL A 310 -5.23 14.85 27.31
N ILE A 311 -4.58 14.86 28.48
CA ILE A 311 -5.15 14.40 29.74
C ILE A 311 -6.43 15.14 30.14
N GLU A 312 -6.62 16.38 29.68
CA GLU A 312 -7.82 17.18 29.93
C GLU A 312 -9.05 16.71 29.14
N LYS A 313 -8.84 16.01 28.02
CA LYS A 313 -9.94 15.48 27.20
C LYS A 313 -10.53 14.21 27.80
N ILE A 314 -9.76 13.47 28.59
CA ILE A 314 -10.15 12.18 29.14
C ILE A 314 -10.75 12.41 30.54
N PRO A 315 -12.02 12.05 30.78
CA PRO A 315 -12.64 12.32 32.06
C PRO A 315 -11.95 11.54 33.18
N HIS A 316 -11.75 12.20 34.31
CA HIS A 316 -11.14 11.68 35.54
C HIS A 316 -9.65 11.31 35.49
N LEU A 317 -9.00 11.26 34.32
CA LEU A 317 -7.59 10.85 34.21
C LEU A 317 -6.61 11.86 34.83
N LYS A 318 -6.85 13.17 34.64
CA LYS A 318 -6.02 14.23 35.23
C LYS A 318 -6.08 14.22 36.74
N GLU A 319 -7.30 14.22 37.28
CA GLU A 319 -7.51 14.18 38.73
C GLU A 319 -6.93 12.90 39.35
N PHE A 320 -7.00 11.77 38.65
CA PHE A 320 -6.40 10.51 39.07
C PHE A 320 -4.87 10.56 39.15
N LEU A 321 -4.20 11.11 38.13
CA LEU A 321 -2.74 11.22 38.12
C LEU A 321 -2.22 12.24 39.16
N ASP A 322 -2.84 13.42 39.20
CA ASP A 322 -2.44 14.51 40.11
C ASP A 322 -2.71 14.15 41.58
N SER A 323 -3.82 13.48 41.88
CA SER A 323 -4.15 13.05 43.25
C SER A 323 -3.22 11.95 43.76
N LEU A 324 -2.76 11.05 42.89
CA LEU A 324 -1.77 10.03 43.23
C LEU A 324 -0.43 10.69 43.59
N TYR A 325 0.07 11.60 42.74
CA TYR A 325 1.36 12.26 42.99
C TYR A 325 1.30 13.24 44.16
N GLY A 326 0.20 13.99 44.29
CA GLY A 326 -0.09 14.95 45.35
C GLY A 326 -0.53 14.34 46.68
N CYS A 327 -0.56 13.00 46.80
CA CYS A 327 -0.95 12.26 48.00
C CYS A 327 -2.37 12.59 48.52
N GLN A 328 -3.31 12.90 47.61
CA GLN A 328 -4.70 13.21 47.96
C GLN A 328 -5.59 11.97 47.78
N TYR A 329 -5.52 11.04 48.73
CA TYR A 329 -6.19 9.74 48.59
C TYR A 329 -7.73 9.81 48.48
N LYS A 330 -8.36 10.83 49.08
CA LYS A 330 -9.84 10.98 49.01
C LYS A 330 -10.32 11.30 47.59
N SER A 331 -9.68 12.26 46.93
CA SER A 331 -9.98 12.60 45.53
C SER A 331 -9.56 11.47 44.59
N PHE A 332 -8.42 10.82 44.88
CA PHE A 332 -7.96 9.66 44.13
C PHE A 332 -9.02 8.56 44.03
N PHE A 333 -9.59 8.09 45.15
CA PHE A 333 -10.58 7.01 45.10
C PHE A 333 -11.87 7.41 44.37
N SER A 334 -12.21 8.71 44.39
CA SER A 334 -13.37 9.25 43.67
C SER A 334 -13.12 9.26 42.16
N ALA A 335 -11.96 9.74 41.71
CA ALA A 335 -11.54 9.71 40.31
C ALA A 335 -11.34 8.28 39.80
N PHE A 336 -10.75 7.41 40.63
CA PHE A 336 -10.54 6.00 40.31
C PHE A 336 -11.85 5.27 40.07
N ALA A 337 -12.89 5.52 40.88
CA ALA A 337 -14.22 4.93 40.65
C ALA A 337 -14.76 5.29 39.25
N GLY A 338 -14.64 6.55 38.82
CA GLY A 338 -15.04 6.97 37.47
C GLY A 338 -14.23 6.30 36.36
N MET A 339 -12.90 6.16 36.54
CA MET A 339 -12.05 5.47 35.56
C MET A 339 -12.35 3.98 35.45
N THR A 340 -12.80 3.35 36.52
CA THR A 340 -13.04 1.90 36.52
C THR A 340 -14.20 1.49 35.61
N GLU A 341 -15.16 2.39 35.37
CA GLU A 341 -16.21 2.17 34.37
C GLU A 341 -15.63 2.13 32.96
N GLN A 342 -14.69 3.02 32.63
CA GLN A 342 -14.00 3.01 31.34
C GLN A 342 -13.18 1.73 31.14
N ILE A 343 -12.43 1.31 32.16
CA ILE A 343 -11.60 0.09 32.10
C ILE A 343 -12.48 -1.17 31.90
N LYS A 344 -13.68 -1.20 32.50
CA LYS A 344 -14.63 -2.31 32.29
C LYS A 344 -15.22 -2.33 30.88
N LEU A 345 -15.46 -1.18 30.28
CA LEU A 345 -15.99 -1.10 28.91
C LEU A 345 -14.91 -1.43 27.86
N ASP A 346 -13.64 -1.32 28.23
CA ASP A 346 -12.52 -1.54 27.34
C ASP A 346 -12.31 -3.02 27.02
N ARG A 347 -12.19 -3.32 25.73
CA ARG A 347 -11.95 -4.66 25.20
C ARG A 347 -10.68 -5.31 25.74
N TYR A 348 -9.58 -4.57 25.85
CA TYR A 348 -8.26 -5.16 26.16
C TYR A 348 -8.02 -5.30 27.66
N LEU A 349 -8.56 -4.36 28.45
CA LEU A 349 -8.37 -4.33 29.90
C LEU A 349 -9.47 -5.05 30.68
N HIS A 350 -10.68 -5.22 30.13
CA HIS A 350 -11.78 -5.88 30.81
C HIS A 350 -11.44 -7.28 31.37
N PRO A 351 -10.75 -8.18 30.64
CA PRO A 351 -10.35 -9.49 31.19
C PRO A 351 -9.39 -9.40 32.39
N HIS A 352 -8.67 -8.29 32.52
CA HIS A 352 -7.62 -8.06 33.52
C HIS A 352 -8.03 -7.04 34.58
N PHE A 353 -9.29 -6.59 34.55
CA PHE A 353 -9.81 -5.55 35.42
C PHE A 353 -9.58 -5.81 36.92
N GLN A 354 -9.84 -7.04 37.37
CA GLN A 354 -9.65 -7.40 38.79
C GLN A 354 -8.18 -7.36 39.21
N TYR A 355 -7.28 -7.76 38.31
CA TYR A 355 -5.85 -7.71 38.56
C TYR A 355 -5.40 -6.25 38.67
N TYR A 356 -5.78 -5.41 37.70
CA TYR A 356 -5.47 -3.99 37.67
C TYR A 356 -5.94 -3.27 38.96
N MET A 357 -7.18 -3.54 39.38
CA MET A 357 -7.77 -3.03 40.61
C MET A 357 -6.97 -3.37 41.86
N ARG A 358 -6.40 -4.58 41.91
CA ARG A 358 -5.60 -5.03 43.05
C ARG A 358 -4.24 -4.34 43.07
N GLU A 359 -3.55 -4.30 41.94
CA GLU A 359 -2.21 -3.72 41.85
C GLU A 359 -2.21 -2.22 42.18
N ILE A 360 -3.18 -1.46 41.67
CA ILE A 360 -3.33 -0.03 42.04
C ILE A 360 -3.46 0.15 43.54
N ARG A 361 -4.29 -0.67 44.19
CA ARG A 361 -4.48 -0.58 45.65
C ARG A 361 -3.17 -0.86 46.37
N THR A 362 -2.40 -1.85 45.92
CA THR A 362 -1.07 -2.13 46.46
C THR A 362 -0.16 -0.92 46.35
N VAL A 363 -0.09 -0.27 45.18
CA VAL A 363 0.74 0.92 44.93
C VAL A 363 0.35 2.12 45.82
N ILE A 364 -0.94 2.28 46.13
CA ILE A 364 -1.41 3.37 46.99
C ILE A 364 -1.11 3.11 48.47
N TYR A 365 -1.19 1.85 48.88
CA TYR A 365 -1.00 1.46 50.28
C TYR A 365 0.47 1.21 50.63
N SER A 366 1.35 1.04 49.63
CA SER A 366 2.81 1.02 49.79
C SER A 366 3.37 2.42 49.93
#